data_AF-A0A9E3ASR9-F1
#
_entry.id   AF-A0A9E3ASR9-F1
#
_cell.length_a   1.000
_cell.length_b   1.000
_cell.length_c   1.000
_cell.angle_alpha   90.00
_cell.angle_beta   90.00
_cell.angle_gamma   90.00
#
_symmetry.space_group_name_H-M   'P 1'
#
loop_
_entity.id
_entity.type
_entity.pdbx_description
1 polymer ?
#
loop_
_entity_poly.entity_id
_entity_poly.type
_entity_poly.pdbx_seq_one_letter_code
_entity_poly.pdbx_strand_id
1 'polypeptide(L)' 'MPLDTSARFSDPDAAYRLIVEAHRGLSDDESRKLDAALILTLANQIGDLAILREALALSRAAIAPSKDAATA' A
#
# COMPACT_ATOMS: atom_id res chain seq x y z
N MET A 1 10.08 -11.56 -11.16
CA MET A 1 8.80 -12.26 -10.90
C MET A 1 7.70 -11.20 -10.95
N PRO A 2 6.53 -11.42 -11.57
CA PRO A 2 5.49 -10.39 -11.63
C PRO A 2 4.91 -10.12 -10.22
N LEU A 3 4.40 -8.91 -10.00
CA LEU A 3 3.70 -8.57 -8.77
C LEU A 3 2.45 -9.44 -8.59
N ASP A 4 2.30 -10.05 -7.42
CA ASP A 4 1.13 -10.83 -7.03
C ASP A 4 0.25 -10.02 -6.07
N THR A 5 -0.99 -9.77 -6.49
CA THR A 5 -2.00 -9.00 -5.73
C THR A 5 -3.08 -9.88 -5.09
N SER A 6 -2.90 -11.21 -5.10
CA SER A 6 -3.80 -12.13 -4.43
C SER A 6 -3.78 -11.96 -2.90
N ALA A 7 -4.85 -12.37 -2.23
CA ALA A 7 -4.90 -12.37 -0.78
C ALA A 7 -3.92 -13.42 -0.22
N ARG A 8 -2.80 -12.97 0.36
CA ARG A 8 -1.74 -13.85 0.88
C ARG A 8 -1.78 -14.06 2.40
N PHE A 9 -2.57 -13.26 3.12
CA PHE A 9 -2.75 -13.43 4.56
C PHE A 9 -3.82 -14.49 4.84
N SER A 10 -3.53 -15.39 5.78
CA SER A 10 -4.52 -16.37 6.27
C SER A 10 -5.66 -15.70 7.02
N ASP A 11 -5.40 -14.52 7.61
CA ASP A 11 -6.38 -13.65 8.25
C ASP A 11 -6.17 -12.20 7.75
N PRO A 12 -6.87 -11.79 6.68
CA PRO A 12 -6.80 -10.42 6.15
C PRO A 12 -7.25 -9.35 7.15
N ASP A 13 -8.21 -9.67 8.01
CA ASP A 13 -8.76 -8.73 8.99
C ASP A 13 -7.75 -8.46 10.11
N ALA A 14 -7.04 -9.48 10.58
CA ALA A 14 -5.96 -9.30 11.53
C ALA A 14 -4.82 -8.46 10.96
N ALA A 15 -4.44 -8.70 9.70
CA ALA A 15 -3.41 -7.91 9.01
C ALA A 15 -3.83 -6.43 8.89
N TYR A 16 -5.07 -6.17 8.47
CA TYR A 16 -5.60 -4.81 8.39
C TYR A 16 -5.64 -4.13 9.77
N ARG A 17 -6.11 -4.85 10.80
CA ARG A 17 -6.16 -4.34 12.18
C ARG A 17 -4.78 -3.95 12.70
N LEU A 18 -3.75 -4.74 12.43
CA LEU A 18 -2.36 -4.42 12.83
C LEU A 18 -1.88 -3.10 12.22
N ILE A 19 -2.21 -2.85 10.95
CA ILE A 19 -1.86 -1.60 10.28
C ILE A 19 -2.62 -0.44 10.93
N VAL A 20 -3.94 -0.55 11.10
CA VAL A 20 -4.76 0.52 11.71
C VAL A 20 -4.30 0.85 13.13
N GLU A 21 -4.03 -0.17 13.95
CA GLU A 21 -3.55 0.02 15.32
C GLU A 21 -2.18 0.69 15.37
N ALA A 22 -1.32 0.48 14.37
CA ALA A 22 -0.02 1.15 14.30
C ALA A 22 -0.14 2.68 14.14
N HIS A 23 -1.25 3.18 13.59
CA HIS A 23 -1.54 4.61 13.48
C HIS A 23 -2.20 5.21 14.74
N ARG A 24 -2.61 4.38 15.70
CA ARG A 24 -3.39 4.84 16.86
C ARG A 24 -2.55 5.79 17.72
N GLY A 25 -3.05 7.02 17.89
CA GLY A 25 -2.39 8.06 18.69
C GLY A 25 -1.30 8.85 17.95
N LEU A 26 -1.11 8.60 16.64
CA LEU A 26 -0.25 9.41 15.78
C LEU A 26 -1.02 10.59 15.19
N SER A 27 -0.35 11.74 15.04
CA SER A 27 -0.83 12.82 14.19
C SER A 27 -0.82 12.41 12.71
N ASP A 28 -1.48 13.20 11.87
CA ASP A 28 -1.48 12.96 10.41
C ASP A 28 -0.06 12.97 9.82
N ASP A 29 0.84 13.80 10.37
CA ASP A 29 2.22 13.87 9.90
C ASP A 29 3.05 12.67 10.34
N GLU A 30 2.86 12.21 11.57
CA GLU A 30 3.49 10.98 12.08
C GLU A 30 2.97 9.74 11.35
N SER A 31 1.66 9.70 11.04
CA SER A 31 1.05 8.66 10.22
C SER A 31 1.69 8.57 8.84
N ARG A 32 1.90 9.70 8.15
CA ARG A 32 2.60 9.71 6.85
C ARG A 32 4.05 9.24 6.96
N LYS A 33 4.75 9.58 8.05
CA LYS A 33 6.12 9.10 8.31
C LYS A 33 6.15 7.59 8.56
N LEU A 34 5.18 7.07 9.31
CA LEU A 34 5.00 5.64 9.54
C LEU A 34 4.76 4.91 8.20
N ASP A 35 3.85 5.41 7.37
CA ASP A 35 3.55 4.85 6.05
C ASP A 35 4.80 4.80 5.17
N ALA A 36 5.55 5.90 5.09
CA ALA A 36 6.78 5.95 4.29
C ALA A 36 7.84 4.96 4.79
N ALA A 37 8.03 4.86 6.12
CA ALA A 37 8.96 3.92 6.73
C ALA A 37 8.54 2.46 6.51
N LEU A 38 7.24 2.16 6.61
CA LEU A 38 6.68 0.84 6.37
C LEU A 38 6.87 0.42 4.91
N ILE A 39 6.55 1.30 3.95
CA ILE A 39 6.73 1.06 2.52
C ILE A 39 8.20 0.74 2.21
N LEU A 40 9.14 1.53 2.73
CA LEU A 40 10.57 1.30 2.49
C LEU A 40 11.05 -0.02 3.12
N THR A 41 10.56 -0.36 4.32
CA THR A 41 10.90 -1.62 4.99
C THR A 41 10.41 -2.83 4.18
N LEU A 42 9.16 -2.79 3.69
CA LEU A 42 8.59 -3.85 2.87
C LEU A 42 9.25 -3.93 1.48
N ALA A 43 9.58 -2.79 0.87
CA ALA A 43 10.30 -2.76 -0.40
C ALA A 43 11.69 -3.40 -0.28
N ASN A 44 12.41 -3.12 0.81
CA ASN A 44 13.69 -3.75 1.10
C ASN A 44 13.56 -5.25 1.36
N GLN A 45 12.50 -5.69 2.05
CA GLN A 45 12.21 -7.10 2.26
C GLN A 45 11.93 -7.86 0.96
N ILE A 46 11.29 -7.22 -0.02
CA ILE A 46 11.02 -7.80 -1.35
C ILE A 46 12.32 -7.89 -2.17
N GLY A 47 13.14 -6.83 -2.17
CA GLY A 47 14.45 -6.82 -2.83
C GLY A 47 14.43 -6.84 -4.37
N ASP A 48 13.26 -6.72 -5.01
CA ASP A 48 13.09 -6.74 -6.46
C ASP A 48 12.53 -5.39 -6.97
N LEU A 49 13.35 -4.69 -7.77
CA LEU A 49 13.01 -3.38 -8.33
C LEU A 49 11.92 -3.46 -9.41
N ALA A 50 11.75 -4.60 -10.09
CA ALA A 50 10.66 -4.79 -11.05
C ALA A 50 9.31 -4.82 -10.32
N ILE A 51 9.23 -5.59 -9.23
CA ILE A 51 8.03 -5.65 -8.37
C ILE A 51 7.70 -4.28 -7.79
N LEU A 52 8.71 -3.52 -7.33
CA LEU A 52 8.49 -2.17 -6.81
C LEU A 52 7.91 -1.22 -7.88
N ARG A 53 8.41 -1.29 -9.13
CA ARG A 53 7.87 -0.47 -10.24
C ARG A 53 6.43 -0.82 -10.56
N GLU A 54 6.10 -2.11 -10.63
CA GLU A 54 4.73 -2.58 -10.87
C GLU A 54 3.79 -2.13 -9.75
N ALA A 55 4.22 -2.25 -8.49
CA ALA A 55 3.43 -1.83 -7.32
C ALA A 55 3.15 -0.33 -7.34
N LEU A 56 4.16 0.50 -7.65
CA LEU A 56 3.98 1.95 -7.78
C LEU A 56 3.02 2.31 -8.93
N ALA A 57 3.10 1.61 -10.05
CA ALA A 57 2.19 1.83 -11.18
C ALA A 57 0.73 1.51 -10.81
N LEU A 58 0.49 0.37 -10.15
CA LEU A 58 -0.85 0.00 -9.68
C LEU A 58 -1.39 0.97 -8.64
N SER A 59 -0.58 1.35 -7.65
CA SER A 59 -1.01 2.31 -6.61
C SER A 59 -1.38 3.67 -7.19
N ARG A 60 -0.64 4.16 -8.21
CA ARG A 60 -1.01 5.40 -8.92
C ARG A 60 -2.30 5.28 -9.71
N ALA A 61 -2.57 4.11 -10.31
CA ALA A 61 -3.81 3.86 -11.02
C ALA A 61 -5.03 3.80 -10.06
N ALA A 62 -4.85 3.23 -8.87
CA ALA A 62 -5.92 3.11 -7.87
C ALA A 62 -6.40 4.47 -7.30
N ILE A 63 -5.52 5.47 -7.25
CA ILE A 63 -5.85 6.82 -6.77
C ILE A 63 -6.18 7.81 -7.90
N ALA A 64 -6.01 7.41 -9.16
CA ALA A 64 -6.39 8.24 -10.28
C ALA A 64 -7.92 8.38 -10.31
N PRO A 65 -8.47 9.59 -10.48
CA PRO A 65 -9.91 9.76 -10.58
C PRO A 65 -10.42 8.95 -11.78
N SER A 66 -11.45 8.12 -11.54
CA SER A 66 -12.15 7.42 -12.62
C SER A 66 -12.62 8.46 -13.64
N LYS A 67 -12.08 8.38 -14.85
CA LYS A 67 -12.37 9.33 -15.94
C LYS A 67 -13.80 9.16 -16.49
N ASP A 68 -14.58 8.22 -15.95
CA ASP A 68 -15.91 7.84 -16.45
C ASP A 68 -17.08 8.56 -15.77
N ALA A 69 -16.85 9.37 -14.73
CA ALA A 69 -17.92 10.13 -14.07
C ALA A 69 -18.23 11.50 -14.71
N ALA A 70 -17.52 11.90 -15.77
CA ALA A 70 -17.62 13.22 -16.39
C ALA A 70 -18.37 13.25 -17.74
N THR A 71 -19.07 12.17 -18.11
CA THR A 71 -19.98 12.13 -19.25
C THR A 71 -21.32 11.53 -18.84
N ALA A 72 -22.12 12.31 -18.11
CA ALA A 72 -23.55 12.09 -17.93
C ALA A 72 -24.27 13.44 -17.94
#